data_AF-A0A2V2RT72-F1
#
_entry.id   AF-A0A2V2RT72-F1
#
_cell.length_a   1.000
_cell.length_b   1.000
_cell.length_c   1.000
_cell.angle_alpha   90.00
_cell.angle_beta   90.00
_cell.angle_gamma   90.00
#
_symmetry.space_group_name_H-M   'P 1'
#
loop_
_entity.id
_entity.type
_entity.pdbx_description
1 polymer ?
#
loop_
_entity_poly.entity_id
_entity_poly.type
_entity_poly.pdbx_seq_one_letter_code
_entity_poly.pdbx_strand_id
1 'polypeptide(L)'
;PCESVCPVNATVHDSEGLNVMTYNRCVGVRYCGNNCPYKVRRFNFFNWNKREIGHFYEGPLGPSGMPELEQMQKNPNVTVRDRGVMEKCTFCLQRIEQAKINQRVKAKDSGDIFIKDGVIKTACQQVCPTEAIVFGDVADANSKVSELKALDRNYSVLGYLNTRPRVTYLAKIRNPNPAMPECYKNPLSREEYESRYGHKHSHEHEAAIEMHGG
;
A
#
# COMPACT_ATOMS: atom_id res chain seq x y z
N PRO A 1 -8.28 12.10 1.61
CA PRO A 1 -7.95 13.25 2.49
C PRO A 1 -6.62 13.95 2.15
N CYS A 2 -5.56 13.23 1.81
CA CYS A 2 -4.24 13.84 1.55
C CYS A 2 -4.14 14.69 0.27
N GLU A 3 -5.16 14.65 -0.61
CA GLU A 3 -5.18 15.40 -1.88
C GLU A 3 -5.73 16.82 -1.73
N SER A 4 -6.89 16.95 -1.10
CA SER A 4 -7.58 18.24 -0.92
C SER A 4 -6.78 19.26 -0.12
N VAL A 5 -5.74 18.81 0.59
CA VAL A 5 -4.86 19.64 1.41
C VAL A 5 -3.59 20.08 0.69
N CYS A 6 -3.36 19.66 -0.56
CA CYS A 6 -2.20 20.06 -1.33
C CYS A 6 -2.48 21.37 -2.09
N PRO A 7 -1.84 22.50 -1.74
CA PRO A 7 -2.18 23.80 -2.34
C PRO A 7 -1.78 23.92 -3.82
N VAL A 8 -0.86 23.07 -4.28
CA VAL A 8 -0.33 23.08 -5.67
C VAL A 8 -0.80 21.91 -6.51
N ASN A 9 -1.74 21.11 -5.99
CA ASN A 9 -2.28 19.92 -6.64
C ASN A 9 -1.21 18.89 -7.08
N ALA A 10 -0.18 18.68 -6.25
CA ALA A 10 0.87 17.68 -6.51
C ALA A 10 0.42 16.24 -6.26
N THR A 11 -0.77 16.05 -5.70
CA THR A 11 -1.35 14.74 -5.42
C THR A 11 -2.79 14.71 -5.87
N VAL A 12 -3.12 13.78 -6.76
CA VAL A 12 -4.43 13.64 -7.39
C VAL A 12 -4.82 12.17 -7.51
N HIS A 13 -6.11 11.87 -7.58
CA HIS A 13 -6.57 10.58 -8.07
C HIS A 13 -6.52 10.55 -9.59
N ASP A 14 -6.03 9.44 -10.13
CA ASP A 14 -6.22 9.09 -11.54
C ASP A 14 -7.60 8.46 -11.76
N SER A 15 -8.04 8.41 -13.02
CA SER A 15 -9.20 7.69 -13.54
C SER A 15 -9.26 6.22 -13.11
N GLU A 16 -8.11 5.57 -12.93
CA GLU A 16 -8.01 4.18 -12.42
C GLU A 16 -8.22 4.06 -10.90
N GLY A 17 -8.41 5.19 -10.20
CA GLY A 17 -8.63 5.21 -8.76
C GLY A 17 -7.36 5.09 -7.92
N LEU A 18 -6.17 5.22 -8.53
CA LEU A 18 -4.90 5.34 -7.85
C LEU A 18 -4.66 6.79 -7.41
N ASN A 19 -4.18 6.98 -6.19
CA ASN A 19 -3.61 8.27 -5.79
C ASN A 19 -2.20 8.39 -6.42
N VAL A 20 -1.97 9.39 -7.26
CA VAL A 20 -0.68 9.64 -7.92
C VAL A 20 0.02 10.80 -7.22
N MET A 21 1.34 10.67 -7.04
CA MET A 21 2.19 11.72 -6.46
C MET A 21 3.10 12.26 -7.56
N THR A 22 2.88 13.50 -7.94
CA THR A 22 3.67 14.20 -8.97
C THR A 22 4.82 14.94 -8.28
N TYR A 23 5.99 14.32 -8.28
CA TYR A 23 7.15 14.74 -7.47
C TYR A 23 7.64 16.15 -7.81
N ASN A 24 7.75 16.50 -9.10
CA ASN A 24 8.21 17.80 -9.58
C ASN A 24 7.22 18.95 -9.29
N ARG A 25 5.97 18.65 -8.97
CA ARG A 25 4.96 19.66 -8.58
C ARG A 25 4.98 19.95 -7.08
N CYS A 26 5.59 19.09 -6.27
CA CYS A 26 5.59 19.21 -4.81
C CYS A 26 6.50 20.35 -4.34
N VAL A 27 5.92 21.36 -3.67
CA VAL A 27 6.67 22.48 -3.07
C VAL A 27 7.03 22.27 -1.59
N GLY A 28 6.80 21.07 -1.05
CA GLY A 28 7.32 20.69 0.26
C GLY A 28 6.58 21.22 1.49
N VAL A 29 5.29 21.58 1.38
CA VAL A 29 4.45 22.05 2.52
C VAL A 29 4.22 20.96 3.58
N ARG A 30 4.34 19.68 3.23
CA ARG A 30 4.16 18.50 4.12
C ARG A 30 2.76 18.30 4.73
N TYR A 31 1.81 19.19 4.48
CA TYR A 31 0.46 19.08 5.04
C TYR A 31 -0.29 17.80 4.61
N CYS A 32 0.00 17.29 3.40
CA CYS A 32 -0.50 15.99 2.94
C CYS A 32 0.00 14.80 3.76
N GLY A 33 1.14 14.91 4.45
CA GLY A 33 1.63 13.94 5.43
C GLY A 33 0.82 13.98 6.71
N ASN A 34 0.53 15.18 7.23
CA ASN A 34 -0.27 15.36 8.44
C ASN A 34 -1.70 14.84 8.24
N ASN A 35 -2.35 15.18 7.12
CA ASN A 35 -3.72 14.76 6.86
C ASN A 35 -3.87 13.29 6.41
N CYS A 36 -2.75 12.58 6.20
CA CYS A 36 -2.79 11.15 5.94
C CYS A 36 -3.03 10.40 7.27
N PRO A 37 -4.16 9.70 7.46
CA PRO A 37 -4.43 8.99 8.71
C PRO A 37 -3.43 7.85 8.95
N TYR A 38 -2.91 7.26 7.87
CA TYR A 38 -1.93 6.18 7.92
C TYR A 38 -0.47 6.66 8.02
N LYS A 39 -0.20 7.97 7.88
CA LYS A 39 1.16 8.55 7.87
C LYS A 39 2.14 7.85 6.91
N VAL A 40 1.64 7.34 5.79
CA VAL A 40 2.43 6.62 4.76
C VAL A 40 3.08 7.53 3.72
N ARG A 41 2.95 8.84 3.88
CA ARG A 41 3.65 9.81 3.04
C ARG A 41 5.00 10.11 3.70
N ARG A 42 6.10 9.89 2.99
CA ARG A 42 7.46 10.15 3.47
C ARG A 42 7.98 11.44 2.86
N PHE A 43 8.73 12.22 3.63
CA PHE A 43 9.28 13.49 3.15
C PHE A 43 10.79 13.36 2.99
N ASN A 44 11.31 13.80 1.85
CA ASN A 44 12.74 13.89 1.63
C ASN A 44 13.28 15.17 2.26
N PHE A 45 13.78 15.08 3.50
CA PHE A 45 14.35 16.23 4.22
C PHE A 45 15.66 16.71 3.61
N PHE A 46 16.56 15.77 3.35
CA PHE A 46 17.86 16.03 2.77
C PHE A 46 17.92 15.49 1.35
N ASN A 47 18.98 15.87 0.62
CA ASN A 47 19.22 15.32 -0.70
C ASN A 47 19.98 14.00 -0.59
N TRP A 48 19.26 12.93 -0.26
CA TRP A 48 19.83 11.60 -0.03
C TRP A 48 20.59 11.01 -1.22
N ASN A 49 20.30 11.51 -2.44
CA ASN A 49 20.81 10.96 -3.68
C ASN A 49 22.03 11.71 -4.21
N LYS A 50 22.21 12.97 -3.84
CA LYS A 50 23.30 13.84 -4.36
C LYS A 50 24.37 14.17 -3.32
N ARG A 51 24.18 13.74 -2.06
CA ARG A 51 25.06 14.05 -0.94
C ARG A 51 25.62 12.76 -0.36
N GLU A 52 26.90 12.81 0.01
CA GLU A 52 27.57 11.74 0.74
C GLU A 52 27.05 11.64 2.18
N ILE A 53 27.20 10.45 2.76
CA ILE A 53 26.82 10.19 4.15
C ILE A 53 27.65 11.07 5.08
N GLY A 54 26.98 11.91 5.88
CA GLY A 54 27.61 12.89 6.78
C GLY A 54 27.57 14.33 6.27
N HIS A 55 27.36 14.53 4.96
CA HIS A 55 27.34 15.86 4.32
C HIS A 55 25.92 16.34 3.96
N PHE A 56 24.89 15.77 4.59
CA PHE A 56 23.48 16.06 4.28
C PHE A 56 23.04 17.50 4.59
N TYR A 57 23.72 18.17 5.52
CA TYR A 57 23.40 19.53 5.96
C TYR A 57 23.96 20.62 5.04
N GLU A 58 24.80 20.24 4.06
CA GLU A 58 25.42 21.20 3.17
C GLU A 58 24.40 21.94 2.31
N GLY A 59 24.62 23.25 2.19
CA GLY A 59 23.82 24.13 1.34
C GLY A 59 23.94 23.77 -0.15
N PRO A 60 23.09 24.34 -1.02
CA PRO A 60 23.05 24.02 -2.45
C PRO A 60 24.37 24.16 -3.21
N LEU A 61 25.33 24.95 -2.69
CA LEU A 61 26.64 25.21 -3.28
C LEU A 61 27.71 24.17 -2.91
N GLY A 62 27.45 23.29 -1.93
CA GLY A 62 28.40 22.22 -1.59
C GLY A 62 28.52 21.15 -2.68
N PRO A 63 29.56 20.29 -2.64
CA PRO A 63 29.77 19.22 -3.62
C PRO A 63 28.51 18.35 -3.77
N SER A 64 28.05 18.17 -5.00
CA SER A 64 26.81 17.48 -5.31
C SER A 64 27.05 16.50 -6.44
N GLY A 65 26.74 15.23 -6.21
CA GLY A 65 26.89 14.18 -7.21
C GLY A 65 26.47 12.84 -6.62
N MET A 66 25.82 12.02 -7.44
CA MET A 66 25.61 10.62 -7.10
C MET A 66 26.82 9.82 -7.63
N PRO A 67 27.43 8.93 -6.84
CA PRO A 67 28.43 8.00 -7.35
C PRO A 67 27.85 7.18 -8.52
N GLU A 68 28.65 6.98 -9.57
CA GLU A 68 28.19 6.32 -10.81
C GLU A 68 27.61 4.91 -10.53
N LEU A 69 28.26 4.14 -9.64
CA LEU A 69 27.79 2.82 -9.23
C LEU A 69 26.39 2.84 -8.58
N GLU A 70 26.12 3.85 -7.74
CA GLU A 70 24.79 4.01 -7.14
C GLU A 70 23.75 4.45 -8.17
N GLN A 71 24.17 5.24 -9.16
CA GLN A 71 23.31 5.66 -10.25
C GLN A 71 22.88 4.47 -11.11
N MET A 72 23.78 3.53 -11.40
CA MET A 72 23.48 2.29 -12.12
C MET A 72 22.48 1.39 -11.39
N GLN A 73 22.39 1.47 -10.06
CA GLN A 73 21.42 0.71 -9.27
C GLN A 73 19.98 1.25 -9.41
N LYS A 74 19.81 2.54 -9.74
CA LYS A 74 18.48 3.16 -9.77
C LYS A 74 17.68 2.70 -10.99
N ASN A 75 16.39 2.48 -10.78
CA ASN A 75 15.48 2.16 -11.89
C ASN A 75 15.27 3.41 -12.77
N PRO A 76 15.57 3.35 -14.08
CA PRO A 76 15.44 4.51 -14.97
C PRO A 76 13.98 4.97 -15.16
N ASN A 77 13.00 4.10 -14.90
CA ASN A 77 11.58 4.41 -15.07
C ASN A 77 10.94 5.04 -13.83
N VAL A 78 11.73 5.32 -12.79
CA VAL A 78 11.25 5.89 -11.53
C VAL A 78 12.02 7.16 -11.24
N THR A 79 11.31 8.27 -11.03
CA THR A 79 11.94 9.55 -10.69
C THR A 79 12.74 9.41 -9.39
N VAL A 80 14.04 9.69 -9.47
CA VAL A 80 14.92 9.92 -8.31
C VAL A 80 14.57 11.29 -7.75
N ARG A 81 14.13 11.35 -6.49
CA ARG A 81 13.65 12.60 -5.89
C ARG A 81 14.79 13.40 -5.28
N ASP A 82 14.67 14.72 -5.38
CA ASP A 82 15.47 15.67 -4.65
C ASP A 82 14.90 15.93 -3.25
N ARG A 83 15.63 16.73 -2.45
CA ARG A 83 15.13 17.25 -1.17
C ARG A 83 13.86 18.07 -1.37
N GLY A 84 13.04 18.17 -0.32
CA GLY A 84 11.86 19.03 -0.32
C GLY A 84 10.59 18.39 -0.88
N VAL A 85 10.64 17.12 -1.26
CA VAL A 85 9.55 16.45 -1.97
C VAL A 85 8.93 15.34 -1.10
N MET A 86 7.59 15.28 -1.09
CA MET A 86 6.86 14.16 -0.50
C MET A 86 6.81 12.98 -1.45
N GLU A 87 6.91 11.77 -0.91
CA GLU A 87 6.74 10.52 -1.63
C GLU A 87 5.76 9.60 -0.91
N LYS A 88 5.30 8.56 -1.62
CA LYS A 88 4.44 7.52 -1.07
C LYS A 88 4.52 6.27 -1.94
N CYS A 89 3.88 5.19 -1.49
CA CYS A 89 3.60 4.05 -2.37
C CYS A 89 2.64 4.47 -3.51
N THR A 90 3.09 4.35 -4.75
CA THR A 90 2.32 4.63 -5.98
C THR A 90 1.83 3.35 -6.66
N PHE A 91 1.75 2.22 -5.94
CA PHE A 91 1.45 0.89 -6.49
C PHE A 91 2.31 0.51 -7.70
N CYS A 92 3.59 0.92 -7.69
CA CYS A 92 4.51 0.70 -8.79
C CYS A 92 3.95 1.21 -10.13
N LEU A 93 3.46 2.45 -10.15
CA LEU A 93 2.93 3.14 -11.35
C LEU A 93 3.80 2.92 -12.60
N GLN A 94 5.13 2.91 -12.47
CA GLN A 94 6.04 2.62 -13.58
C GLN A 94 5.78 1.26 -14.26
N ARG A 95 5.38 0.23 -13.49
CA ARG A 95 5.04 -1.10 -14.01
C ARG A 95 3.65 -1.14 -14.62
N ILE A 96 2.70 -0.40 -14.03
CA ILE A 96 1.33 -0.26 -14.54
C ILE A 96 1.36 0.42 -15.91
N GLU A 97 2.02 1.57 -16.00
CA GLU A 97 2.13 2.33 -17.25
C GLU A 97 2.90 1.57 -18.32
N GLN A 98 4.00 0.89 -17.97
CA GLN A 98 4.72 0.04 -18.92
C GLN A 98 3.83 -1.09 -19.47
N ALA A 99 3.06 -1.76 -18.62
CA ALA A 99 2.15 -2.81 -19.07
C ALA A 99 1.04 -2.26 -19.96
N LYS A 100 0.45 -1.11 -19.60
CA LYS A 100 -0.57 -0.42 -20.41
C LYS A 100 -0.05 0.00 -21.77
N ILE A 101 1.13 0.62 -21.81
CA ILE A 101 1.77 1.03 -23.07
C ILE A 101 2.04 -0.20 -23.95
N ASN A 102 2.63 -1.26 -23.38
CA ASN A 102 2.91 -2.49 -24.12
C ASN A 102 1.64 -3.17 -24.64
N GLN A 103 0.56 -3.17 -23.85
CA GLN A 103 -0.72 -3.74 -24.28
C GLN A 103 -1.33 -2.91 -25.41
N ARG A 104 -1.32 -1.57 -25.31
CA ARG A 104 -1.79 -0.69 -26.39
C ARG A 104 -1.00 -0.88 -27.68
N VAL A 105 0.32 -1.04 -27.59
CA VAL A 105 1.18 -1.32 -28.75
C VAL A 105 0.83 -2.66 -29.40
N LYS A 106 0.50 -3.70 -28.60
CA LYS A 106 0.05 -5.00 -29.12
C LYS A 106 -1.34 -4.92 -29.74
N ALA A 107 -2.25 -4.20 -29.10
CA ALA A 107 -3.63 -4.05 -29.55
C ALA A 107 -3.71 -3.36 -30.92
N LYS A 108 -2.82 -2.40 -31.21
CA LYS A 108 -2.89 -1.58 -32.43
C LYS A 108 -4.33 -1.06 -32.63
N ASP A 109 -4.97 -1.46 -33.72
CA ASP A 109 -6.34 -1.05 -34.07
C ASP A 109 -7.42 -2.05 -33.60
N SER A 110 -7.03 -3.19 -33.01
CA SER A 110 -7.98 -4.24 -32.58
C SER A 110 -8.84 -3.85 -31.37
N GLY A 111 -8.50 -2.76 -30.67
CA GLY A 111 -9.23 -2.26 -29.50
C GLY A 111 -9.05 -3.07 -28.22
N ASP A 112 -8.28 -4.17 -28.22
CA ASP A 112 -8.03 -5.01 -27.03
C ASP A 112 -7.03 -4.37 -26.05
N ILE A 113 -7.51 -3.39 -25.28
CA ILE A 113 -6.73 -2.65 -24.28
C ILE A 113 -6.74 -3.38 -22.92
N PHE A 114 -7.50 -4.47 -22.79
CA PHE A 114 -7.66 -5.18 -21.52
C PHE A 114 -6.37 -5.88 -21.11
N ILE A 115 -5.97 -5.70 -19.85
CA ILE A 115 -4.76 -6.30 -19.31
C ILE A 115 -5.17 -7.49 -18.46
N LYS A 116 -4.75 -8.69 -18.86
CA LYS A 116 -5.01 -9.91 -18.11
C LYS A 116 -4.42 -9.85 -16.70
N ASP A 117 -5.11 -10.46 -15.74
CA ASP A 117 -4.62 -10.57 -14.38
C ASP A 117 -3.25 -11.29 -14.33
N GLY A 118 -2.40 -10.88 -13.39
CA GLY A 118 -1.05 -11.42 -13.23
C GLY A 118 0.02 -10.86 -14.19
N VAL A 119 -0.35 -10.12 -15.24
CA VAL A 119 0.62 -9.40 -16.10
C VAL A 119 1.32 -8.29 -15.32
N ILE A 120 0.56 -7.51 -14.55
CA ILE A 120 1.09 -6.47 -13.69
C ILE A 120 1.39 -7.07 -12.31
N LYS A 121 2.66 -7.24 -11.99
CA LYS A 121 3.11 -7.58 -10.63
C LYS A 121 3.83 -6.41 -10.00
N THR A 122 3.33 -5.91 -8.88
CA THR A 122 4.03 -4.87 -8.11
C THR A 122 5.31 -5.42 -7.51
N ALA A 123 6.28 -4.55 -7.21
CA ALA A 123 7.56 -4.98 -6.66
C ALA A 123 7.38 -5.71 -5.31
N CYS A 124 6.49 -5.20 -4.45
CA CYS A 124 6.20 -5.82 -3.15
C CYS A 124 5.43 -7.14 -3.27
N GLN A 125 4.54 -7.29 -4.26
CA GLN A 125 3.89 -8.58 -4.57
C GLN A 125 4.90 -9.60 -5.09
N GLN A 126 5.77 -9.22 -6.04
CA GLN A 126 6.68 -10.15 -6.69
C GLN A 126 7.77 -10.68 -5.74
N VAL A 127 8.25 -9.84 -4.81
CA VAL A 127 9.32 -10.23 -3.88
C VAL A 127 8.82 -11.04 -2.69
N CYS A 128 7.52 -11.01 -2.40
CA CYS A 128 6.96 -11.67 -1.22
C CYS A 128 6.91 -13.18 -1.43
N PRO A 129 7.71 -13.99 -0.69
CA PRO A 129 7.77 -15.44 -0.89
C PRO A 129 6.47 -16.13 -0.42
N THR A 130 5.76 -15.52 0.52
CA THR A 130 4.49 -16.05 1.06
C THR A 130 3.26 -15.57 0.28
N GLU A 131 3.45 -14.83 -0.82
CA GLU A 131 2.37 -14.28 -1.65
C GLU A 131 1.33 -13.46 -0.87
N ALA A 132 1.75 -12.77 0.20
CA ALA A 132 0.83 -12.07 1.10
C ALA A 132 0.17 -10.83 0.47
N ILE A 133 0.78 -10.26 -0.57
CA ILE A 133 0.29 -9.06 -1.26
C ILE A 133 -0.20 -9.48 -2.63
N VAL A 134 -1.46 -9.20 -2.93
CA VAL A 134 -2.05 -9.41 -4.25
C VAL A 134 -2.50 -8.07 -4.82
N PHE A 135 -2.08 -7.79 -6.05
CA PHE A 135 -2.44 -6.60 -6.79
C PHE A 135 -3.04 -7.02 -8.14
N GLY A 136 -4.01 -6.26 -8.62
CA GLY A 136 -4.83 -6.57 -9.80
C GLY A 136 -5.97 -5.56 -9.96
N ASP A 137 -6.73 -5.70 -11.04
CA ASP A 137 -7.88 -4.84 -11.34
C ASP A 137 -9.11 -5.26 -10.52
N VAL A 138 -9.73 -4.30 -9.84
CA VAL A 138 -10.94 -4.51 -9.03
C VAL A 138 -12.21 -4.40 -9.89
N ALA A 139 -12.12 -3.81 -11.08
CA ALA A 139 -13.23 -3.76 -12.02
C ALA A 139 -13.49 -5.12 -12.69
N ASP A 140 -12.46 -5.96 -12.82
CA ASP A 140 -12.59 -7.35 -13.26
C ASP A 140 -13.06 -8.24 -12.09
N ALA A 141 -14.25 -8.82 -12.23
CA ALA A 141 -14.84 -9.71 -11.24
C ALA A 141 -14.07 -11.04 -11.07
N ASN A 142 -13.35 -11.47 -12.11
CA ASN A 142 -12.60 -12.73 -12.11
C ASN A 142 -11.14 -12.56 -11.67
N SER A 143 -10.73 -11.35 -11.26
CA SER A 143 -9.37 -11.12 -10.80
C SER A 143 -9.15 -11.72 -9.40
N LYS A 144 -7.92 -12.16 -9.12
CA LYS A 144 -7.56 -12.69 -7.79
C LYS A 144 -7.81 -11.66 -6.68
N VAL A 145 -7.72 -10.36 -6.98
CA VAL A 145 -8.00 -9.29 -6.01
C VAL A 145 -9.49 -9.20 -5.69
N SER A 146 -10.36 -9.30 -6.69
CA SER A 146 -11.81 -9.25 -6.51
C SER A 146 -12.30 -10.43 -5.67
N GLU A 147 -11.80 -11.63 -5.93
CA GLU A 147 -12.08 -12.83 -5.14
C GLU A 147 -11.64 -12.66 -3.67
N LEU A 148 -10.40 -12.20 -3.43
CA LEU A 148 -9.89 -12.02 -2.07
C LEU A 148 -10.63 -10.92 -1.30
N LYS A 149 -11.12 -9.88 -2.00
CA LYS A 149 -11.90 -8.81 -1.39
C LYS A 149 -13.32 -9.24 -1.01
N ALA A 150 -13.86 -10.26 -1.68
CA ALA A 150 -15.17 -10.82 -1.38
C ALA A 150 -15.18 -11.73 -0.13
N LEU A 151 -14.01 -12.14 0.37
CA LEU A 151 -13.91 -12.95 1.59
C LEU A 151 -14.41 -12.19 2.83
N ASP A 152 -15.13 -12.88 3.72
CA ASP A 152 -15.65 -12.31 4.98
C ASP A 152 -14.57 -11.73 5.91
N ARG A 153 -13.32 -12.19 5.73
CA ARG A 153 -12.17 -11.75 6.52
C ARG A 153 -11.56 -10.43 6.03
N ASN A 154 -12.08 -9.89 4.93
CA ASN A 154 -11.58 -8.66 4.34
C ASN A 154 -12.01 -7.45 5.19
N TYR A 155 -11.05 -6.62 5.59
CA TYR A 155 -11.33 -5.39 6.33
C TYR A 155 -10.47 -4.22 5.84
N SER A 156 -11.00 -3.02 6.02
CA SER A 156 -10.28 -1.78 5.76
C SER A 156 -9.72 -1.20 7.06
N VAL A 157 -8.47 -0.76 7.03
CA VAL A 157 -7.85 -0.10 8.19
C VAL A 157 -8.47 1.28 8.35
N LEU A 158 -8.89 1.63 9.56
CA LEU A 158 -9.58 2.91 9.87
C LEU A 158 -10.82 3.16 8.99
N GLY A 159 -11.63 2.11 8.75
CA GLY A 159 -12.85 2.20 7.93
C GLY A 159 -13.84 3.29 8.37
N TYR A 160 -13.89 3.58 9.68
CA TYR A 160 -14.76 4.64 10.25
C TYR A 160 -14.45 6.05 9.72
N LEU A 161 -13.24 6.31 9.21
CA LEU A 161 -12.88 7.60 8.60
C LEU A 161 -13.41 7.76 7.16
N ASN A 162 -14.09 6.74 6.62
CA ASN A 162 -14.62 6.70 5.24
C ASN A 162 -13.59 7.13 4.17
N THR A 163 -12.32 6.79 4.38
CA THR A 163 -11.25 7.10 3.41
C THR A 163 -11.26 6.18 2.18
N ARG A 164 -12.11 5.14 2.21
CA ARG A 164 -12.30 4.13 1.15
C ARG A 164 -10.96 3.66 0.56
N PRO A 165 -10.06 3.11 1.39
CA PRO A 165 -8.73 2.72 0.93
C PRO A 165 -8.83 1.60 -0.12
N ARG A 166 -7.99 1.67 -1.17
CA ARG A 166 -7.91 0.61 -2.19
C ARG A 166 -7.20 -0.64 -1.71
N VAL A 167 -6.29 -0.49 -0.73
CA VAL A 167 -5.68 -1.60 0.01
C VAL A 167 -6.61 -2.00 1.15
N THR A 168 -7.01 -3.26 1.14
CA THR A 168 -7.68 -3.92 2.25
C THR A 168 -6.83 -5.10 2.70
N TYR A 169 -7.11 -5.61 3.89
CA TYR A 169 -6.33 -6.66 4.53
C TYR A 169 -7.23 -7.84 4.85
N LEU A 170 -6.66 -9.04 4.84
CA LEU A 170 -7.31 -10.22 5.36
C LEU A 170 -6.95 -10.40 6.83
N ALA A 171 -7.95 -10.66 7.67
CA ALA A 171 -7.75 -10.92 9.08
C ALA A 171 -6.83 -12.14 9.29
N LYS A 172 -5.90 -12.01 10.23
CA LYS A 172 -5.00 -13.10 10.63
C LYS A 172 -5.79 -14.15 11.42
N ILE A 173 -5.97 -15.33 10.85
CA ILE A 173 -6.45 -16.50 11.59
C ILE A 173 -5.25 -17.17 12.25
N ARG A 174 -5.34 -17.42 13.56
CA ARG A 174 -4.41 -18.29 14.28
C ARG A 174 -5.11 -19.62 14.52
N ASN A 175 -4.40 -20.74 14.34
CA ASN A 175 -4.93 -22.09 14.59
C ASN A 175 -4.27 -22.64 15.87
N PRO A 176 -4.73 -22.25 17.07
CA PRO A 176 -4.16 -22.75 18.32
C PRO A 176 -4.49 -24.23 18.51
N ASN A 177 -3.55 -25.00 19.08
CA ASN A 177 -3.77 -26.42 19.37
C ASN A 177 -4.59 -26.56 20.68
N PRO A 178 -5.78 -27.20 20.66
CA PRO A 178 -6.60 -27.38 21.85
C PRO A 178 -5.93 -28.14 23.00
N ALA A 179 -4.94 -28.99 22.68
CA ALA A 179 -4.21 -29.78 23.69
C ALA A 179 -3.13 -28.99 24.45
N MET A 180 -2.86 -27.74 24.07
CA MET A 180 -1.86 -26.90 24.75
C MET A 180 -2.47 -26.27 26.02
N PRO A 181 -1.75 -26.27 27.17
CA PRO A 181 -2.24 -25.70 28.43
C PRO A 181 -2.65 -24.23 28.37
N GLU A 182 -2.09 -23.45 27.44
CA GLU A 182 -2.37 -22.02 27.23
C GLU A 182 -3.17 -21.75 25.94
N CYS A 183 -3.98 -22.73 25.49
CA CYS A 183 -4.83 -22.53 24.32
C CYS A 183 -5.92 -21.50 24.59
N TYR A 184 -5.80 -20.31 23.99
CA TYR A 184 -6.84 -19.29 24.00
C TYR A 184 -7.89 -19.57 22.90
N LYS A 185 -9.18 -19.48 23.24
CA LYS A 185 -10.27 -19.58 22.25
C LYS A 185 -10.31 -18.40 21.30
N ASN A 186 -9.97 -17.20 21.78
CA ASN A 186 -9.90 -15.97 20.99
C ASN A 186 -8.47 -15.46 20.93
N PRO A 187 -8.00 -14.94 19.78
CA PRO A 187 -6.66 -14.38 19.70
C PRO A 187 -6.49 -13.23 20.70
N LEU A 188 -5.36 -13.20 21.41
CA LEU A 188 -5.00 -12.14 22.37
C LEU A 188 -5.23 -10.72 21.83
N SER A 189 -5.04 -10.51 20.53
CA SER A 189 -5.30 -9.21 19.88
C SER A 189 -6.77 -8.78 19.92
N ARG A 190 -7.72 -9.74 19.92
CA ARG A 190 -9.15 -9.47 20.08
C ARG A 190 -9.47 -9.11 21.53
N GLU A 191 -8.91 -9.84 22.49
CA GLU A 191 -9.06 -9.55 23.93
C GLU A 191 -8.42 -8.20 24.30
N GLU A 192 -7.24 -7.87 23.77
CA GLU A 192 -6.59 -6.56 23.91
C GLU A 192 -7.41 -5.43 23.27
N TYR A 193 -8.05 -5.69 22.12
CA TYR A 193 -8.92 -4.72 21.48
C TYR A 193 -10.20 -4.49 22.28
N GLU A 194 -10.86 -5.57 22.71
CA GLU A 194 -12.08 -5.51 23.53
C GLU A 194 -11.83 -4.86 24.89
N SER A 195 -10.69 -5.13 25.54
CA SER A 195 -10.29 -4.48 26.80
C SER A 195 -9.96 -3.01 26.66
N ARG A 196 -9.30 -2.59 25.56
CA ARG A 196 -8.94 -1.18 25.32
C ARG A 196 -10.08 -0.33 24.76
N TYR A 197 -10.93 -0.90 23.91
CA TYR A 197 -11.93 -0.15 23.13
C TYR A 197 -13.38 -0.52 23.47
N GLY A 198 -13.61 -1.49 24.36
CA GLY A 198 -14.88 -1.69 25.07
C GLY A 198 -16.12 -1.73 24.17
N HIS A 199 -16.25 -2.74 23.31
CA HIS A 199 -17.52 -3.01 22.63
C HIS A 199 -18.16 -4.29 23.19
N LYS A 200 -19.16 -4.12 24.07
CA LYS A 200 -20.14 -5.16 24.38
C LYS A 200 -21.02 -5.38 23.14
N HIS A 201 -20.61 -6.28 22.24
CA HIS A 201 -21.56 -6.87 21.30
C HIS A 201 -21.95 -8.25 21.82
N SER A 202 -23.01 -8.26 22.62
CA SER A 202 -23.78 -9.46 22.93
C SER A 202 -24.50 -9.91 21.66
N HIS A 203 -23.89 -10.85 20.93
CA HIS A 203 -24.66 -11.78 20.11
C HIS A 203 -24.27 -13.18 20.54
N GLU A 204 -25.08 -13.70 21.45
CA GLU A 204 -25.25 -15.12 21.67
C GLU A 204 -25.52 -15.78 20.33
N HIS A 205 -24.60 -16.63 19.89
CA HIS A 205 -24.96 -17.73 19.01
C HIS A 205 -24.38 -18.99 19.65
N GLU A 206 -25.30 -19.74 20.25
CA GLU A 206 -25.09 -21.10 20.71
C GLU A 206 -24.45 -21.94 19.61
N ALA A 207 -23.38 -22.62 19.96
CA ALA A 207 -23.07 -23.93 19.41
C ALA A 207 -22.64 -24.79 20.59
N ALA A 208 -23.64 -25.34 21.26
CA ALA A 208 -23.47 -26.48 22.15
C ALA A 208 -22.81 -27.61 21.35
N ILE A 209 -21.60 -27.98 21.75
CA ILE A 209 -21.10 -29.33 21.53
C ILE A 209 -20.79 -29.85 22.94
N GLU A 210 -21.81 -30.46 23.53
CA GLU A 210 -21.64 -31.41 24.62
C GLU A 210 -20.63 -32.48 24.16
N MET A 211 -19.50 -32.56 24.84
CA MET A 211 -18.72 -33.79 24.86
C MET A 211 -18.98 -34.48 26.20
N HIS A 212 -20.07 -35.24 26.23
CA HIS A 212 -20.18 -36.38 27.11
C HIS A 212 -19.09 -37.40 26.76
N GLY A 213 -18.41 -37.92 27.78
CA GLY A 213 -17.75 -39.23 27.72
C GLY A 213 -16.25 -39.20 27.99
N GLY A 214 -15.86 -39.74 29.15
CA GLY A 214 -14.48 -40.09 29.50
C GLY A 214 -14.12 -39.75 30.93
#